data_AF-A0A2K8PRD8-F1
#
_entry.id   AF-A0A2K8PRD8-F1
#
_cell.length_a   1.000
_cell.length_b   1.000
_cell.length_c   1.000
_cell.angle_alpha   90.00
_cell.angle_beta   90.00
_cell.angle_gamma   90.00
#
_symmetry.space_group_name_H-M   'P 1'
#
loop_
_entity.id
_entity.type
_entity.pdbx_description
1 polymer ?
#
loop_
_entity_poly.entity_id
_entity_poly.type
_entity_poly.pdbx_seq_one_letter_code
_entity_poly.pdbx_strand_id
1 'polypeptide(L)'
;MKQTRDENADAAHPLDTAMDEELARRAAELVTAWVSTSTPLTESQGWTIIGLQHMGSAQGEMYAWGKLGTWEQQLTAVLAADDGSEESGHRVREAKRAATSDMRDMLLAGIPSGERTNRIWRNGLGPDPREELRRFVEKHAAQEA
;
A
#
# COMPACT_ATOMS: atom_id res chain seq x y z
N MET A 1 -25.59 -20.53 36.06
CA MET A 1 -25.13 -21.26 34.87
C MET A 1 -25.34 -20.39 33.65
N LYS A 2 -24.27 -20.16 32.89
CA LYS A 2 -24.16 -19.90 31.44
C LYS A 2 -25.21 -19.02 30.76
N GLN A 3 -24.76 -17.89 30.20
CA GLN A 3 -24.45 -17.82 28.77
C GLN A 3 -23.57 -16.59 28.49
N THR A 4 -22.30 -16.86 28.16
CA THR A 4 -21.32 -15.93 27.61
C THR A 4 -21.82 -15.46 26.24
N ARG A 5 -22.22 -14.19 26.17
CA ARG A 5 -22.68 -13.55 24.95
C ARG A 5 -21.48 -13.26 24.06
N ASP A 6 -21.33 -14.12 23.05
CA ASP A 6 -20.73 -13.86 21.75
C ASP A 6 -19.45 -13.01 21.75
N GLU A 7 -18.34 -13.72 21.91
CA GLU A 7 -17.06 -13.38 21.30
C GLU A 7 -17.20 -13.43 19.76
N ASN A 8 -18.00 -12.55 19.17
CA ASN A 8 -17.97 -12.25 17.73
C ASN A 8 -16.88 -11.22 17.46
N ALA A 9 -15.65 -11.55 17.85
CA ALA A 9 -14.48 -10.90 17.32
C ALA A 9 -14.19 -11.56 15.97
N ASP A 10 -14.56 -10.84 14.91
CA ASP A 10 -14.17 -10.98 13.51
C ASP A 10 -12.63 -10.96 13.39
N ALA A 11 -11.97 -11.95 14.00
CA ALA A 11 -10.52 -12.11 13.97
C ALA A 11 -10.19 -12.71 12.61
N ALA A 12 -9.59 -11.89 11.73
CA ALA A 12 -9.07 -12.36 10.45
C ALA A 12 -8.31 -13.68 10.65
N HIS A 13 -8.60 -14.68 9.81
CA HIS A 13 -7.91 -15.95 9.93
C HIS A 13 -6.41 -15.72 9.70
N PRO A 14 -5.50 -16.36 10.46
CA PRO A 14 -4.07 -16.16 10.29
C PRO A 14 -3.54 -16.40 8.86
N LEU A 15 -4.23 -17.23 8.08
CA LEU A 15 -3.94 -17.46 6.67
C LEU A 15 -4.30 -16.25 5.79
N ASP A 16 -5.38 -15.54 6.11
CA ASP A 16 -5.80 -14.34 5.41
C ASP A 16 -4.80 -13.20 5.69
N THR A 17 -4.33 -13.09 6.93
CA THR A 17 -3.30 -12.09 7.30
C THR A 17 -1.99 -12.30 6.55
N ALA A 18 -1.50 -13.54 6.47
CA ALA A 18 -0.27 -13.84 5.74
C ALA A 18 -0.39 -13.58 4.22
N MET A 19 -1.58 -13.85 3.65
CA MET A 19 -1.86 -13.56 2.24
C MET A 19 -1.95 -12.06 1.97
N ASP A 20 -2.61 -11.32 2.86
CA ASP A 20 -2.74 -9.86 2.79
C ASP A 20 -1.37 -9.17 2.88
N GLU A 21 -0.52 -9.64 3.80
CA GLU A 21 0.86 -9.17 3.93
C GLU A 21 1.69 -9.41 2.66
N GLU A 22 1.55 -10.59 2.03
CA GLU A 22 2.27 -10.93 0.81
C GLU A 22 1.80 -10.09 -0.39
N LEU A 23 0.48 -9.88 -0.54
CA LEU A 23 -0.07 -9.02 -1.59
C LEU A 23 0.39 -7.57 -1.40
N ALA A 24 0.32 -7.05 -0.17
CA ALA A 24 0.77 -5.70 0.15
C ALA A 24 2.28 -5.53 -0.08
N ARG A 25 3.08 -6.54 0.28
CA ARG A 25 4.54 -6.52 0.05
C ARG A 25 4.87 -6.46 -1.44
N ARG A 26 4.27 -7.32 -2.27
CA ARG A 26 4.50 -7.31 -3.72
C ARG A 26 4.07 -6.01 -4.37
N ALA A 27 2.90 -5.50 -4.00
CA ALA A 27 2.43 -4.21 -4.50
C ALA A 27 3.37 -3.07 -4.08
N ALA A 28 3.86 -3.08 -2.85
CA ALA A 28 4.81 -2.09 -2.35
C ALA A 28 6.16 -2.12 -3.08
N GLU A 29 6.67 -3.30 -3.40
CA GLU A 29 7.88 -3.47 -4.21
C GLU A 29 7.73 -2.83 -5.60
N LEU A 30 6.61 -3.10 -6.27
CA LEU A 30 6.29 -2.51 -7.58
C LEU A 30 6.16 -0.98 -7.52
N VAL A 31 5.43 -0.46 -6.52
CA VAL A 31 5.26 0.99 -6.34
C VAL A 31 6.60 1.67 -6.04
N THR A 32 7.43 1.06 -5.19
CA THR A 32 8.74 1.61 -4.85
C THR A 32 9.67 1.64 -6.06
N ALA A 33 9.54 0.67 -6.97
CA ALA A 33 10.32 0.61 -8.21
C ALA A 33 9.97 1.75 -9.20
N TRP A 34 8.78 2.34 -9.13
CA TRP A 34 8.39 3.47 -9.97
C TRP A 34 9.10 4.78 -9.60
N VAL A 35 9.57 4.91 -8.36
CA VAL A 35 10.19 6.15 -7.90
C VAL A 35 11.66 6.19 -8.31
N SER A 36 12.03 7.27 -8.99
CA SER A 36 13.42 7.59 -9.31
C SER A 36 13.68 9.08 -9.10
N THR A 37 14.95 9.48 -9.10
CA THR A 37 15.37 10.88 -8.92
C THR A 37 14.86 11.81 -10.02
N SER A 38 14.56 11.29 -11.20
CA SER A 38 14.17 12.05 -12.38
C SER A 38 12.71 11.84 -12.78
N THR A 39 12.04 10.85 -12.19
CA THR A 39 10.66 10.49 -12.51
C THR A 39 9.89 10.37 -11.21
N PRO A 40 9.23 11.47 -10.77
CA PRO A 40 8.23 11.37 -9.71
C PRO A 40 7.06 10.49 -10.19
N LEU A 41 6.27 10.01 -9.23
CA LEU A 41 5.00 9.36 -9.51
C LEU A 41 4.12 10.29 -10.35
N THR A 42 3.56 9.76 -11.42
CA THR A 42 2.54 10.47 -12.17
C THR A 42 1.28 10.59 -11.33
N GLU A 43 0.46 11.60 -11.61
CA GLU A 43 -0.84 11.77 -10.94
C GLU A 43 -1.70 10.49 -11.06
N SER A 44 -1.67 9.82 -12.22
CA SER A 44 -2.37 8.56 -12.44
C SER A 44 -1.85 7.40 -11.59
N GLN A 45 -0.54 7.30 -11.37
CA GLN A 45 0.06 6.33 -10.46
C GLN A 45 -0.35 6.64 -9.01
N GLY A 46 -0.32 7.93 -8.62
CA GLY A 46 -0.75 8.37 -7.31
C GLY A 46 -2.20 7.99 -6.98
N TRP A 47 -3.12 8.27 -7.90
CA TRP A 47 -4.53 7.88 -7.74
C TRP A 47 -4.74 6.37 -7.72
N THR A 48 -3.93 5.61 -8.48
CA THR A 48 -3.99 4.14 -8.44
C THR A 48 -3.64 3.63 -7.05
N ILE A 49 -2.56 4.14 -6.44
CA ILE A 49 -2.11 3.74 -5.10
C ILE A 49 -3.15 4.12 -4.04
N ILE A 50 -3.70 5.33 -4.11
CA ILE A 50 -4.70 5.81 -3.15
C ILE A 50 -6.01 5.05 -3.26
N GLY A 51 -6.40 4.67 -4.48
CA GLY A 51 -7.54 3.79 -4.73
C GLY A 51 -7.42 2.46 -3.98
N LEU A 52 -6.22 1.90 -3.86
CA LEU A 52 -5.98 0.67 -3.08
C LEU A 52 -6.08 0.90 -1.56
N GLN A 53 -5.76 2.09 -1.08
CA GLN A 53 -5.74 2.41 0.36
C GLN A 53 -7.12 2.84 0.89
N HIS A 54 -7.89 3.63 0.14
CA HIS A 54 -9.13 4.23 0.62
C HIS A 54 -10.22 4.22 -0.44
N MET A 55 -10.71 3.04 -0.80
CA MET A 55 -11.78 2.91 -1.80
C MET A 55 -13.06 3.66 -1.39
N GLY A 56 -13.30 4.83 -2.01
CA GLY A 56 -14.59 5.53 -1.92
C GLY A 56 -14.77 6.43 -0.71
N SER A 57 -13.69 6.94 -0.12
CA SER A 57 -13.76 7.97 0.92
C SER A 57 -13.01 9.22 0.47
N ALA A 58 -13.73 10.24 -0.02
CA ALA A 58 -13.12 11.48 -0.50
C ALA A 58 -12.21 12.17 0.54
N GLN A 59 -12.54 12.07 1.84
CA GLN A 59 -11.68 12.60 2.91
C GLN A 59 -10.48 11.70 3.21
N GLY A 60 -10.64 10.37 3.15
CA GLY A 60 -9.53 9.42 3.31
C GLY A 60 -8.51 9.54 2.17
N GLU A 61 -9.01 9.71 0.95
CA GLU A 61 -8.19 9.87 -0.26
C GLU A 61 -7.28 11.10 -0.19
N MET A 62 -7.76 12.24 0.31
CA MET A 62 -6.93 13.44 0.50
C MET A 62 -5.81 13.23 1.54
N TYR A 63 -6.11 12.53 2.65
CA TYR A 63 -5.11 12.24 3.68
C TYR A 63 -4.04 11.25 3.17
N ALA A 64 -4.46 10.23 2.42
CA ALA A 64 -3.54 9.31 1.77
C ALA A 64 -2.67 10.00 0.71
N TRP A 65 -3.20 10.98 -0.03
CA TRP A 65 -2.41 11.77 -0.96
C TRP A 65 -1.24 12.48 -0.27
N GLY A 66 -1.49 13.11 0.88
CA GLY A 66 -0.43 13.75 1.66
C GLY A 66 0.63 12.77 2.17
N LYS A 67 0.22 11.58 2.61
CA LYS A 67 1.15 10.52 3.03
C LYS A 67 2.00 10.00 1.87
N LEU A 68 1.37 9.74 0.73
CA LEU A 68 2.05 9.27 -0.47
C LEU A 68 3.09 10.29 -0.96
N GLY A 69 2.73 11.57 -1.01
CA GLY A 69 3.67 12.62 -1.39
C GLY A 69 4.84 12.76 -0.41
N THR A 70 4.59 12.61 0.90
CA THR A 70 5.66 12.63 1.91
C THR A 70 6.62 11.45 1.74
N TRP A 71 6.06 10.25 1.56
CA TRP A 71 6.82 9.02 1.32
C TRP A 71 7.70 9.14 0.07
N GLU A 72 7.15 9.64 -1.04
CA GLU A 72 7.86 9.83 -2.30
C GLU A 72 9.01 10.83 -2.16
N GLN A 73 8.76 11.97 -1.50
CA GLN A 73 9.77 13.00 -1.27
C GLN A 73 10.93 12.48 -0.44
N GLN A 74 10.64 11.70 0.62
CA GLN A 74 11.67 11.12 1.48
C GLN A 74 12.56 10.14 0.70
N LEU A 75 11.96 9.25 -0.10
CA LEU A 75 12.72 8.32 -0.93
C LEU A 75 13.55 9.07 -1.98
N THR A 76 12.94 10.01 -2.70
CA THR A 76 13.61 10.81 -3.75
C THR A 76 14.79 11.61 -3.19
N ALA A 77 14.66 12.18 -1.99
CA ALA A 77 15.74 12.93 -1.35
C ALA A 77 16.97 12.06 -1.08
N VAL A 78 16.79 10.81 -0.64
CA VAL A 78 17.91 9.89 -0.42
C VAL A 78 18.51 9.44 -1.74
N LEU A 79 17.69 9.13 -2.74
CA LEU A 79 18.18 8.74 -4.07
C LEU A 79 18.97 9.87 -4.75
N ALA A 80 18.55 11.13 -4.56
CA ALA A 80 19.25 12.29 -5.13
C ALA A 80 20.59 12.59 -4.43
N ALA A 81 20.77 12.12 -3.20
CA ALA A 81 22.01 12.22 -2.44
C ALA A 81 23.00 11.06 -2.72
N ASP A 82 22.69 10.20 -3.69
CA ASP A 82 23.60 9.15 -4.14
C ASP A 82 24.78 9.76 -4.91
N ASP A 83 25.98 9.62 -4.34
CA ASP A 83 27.24 10.09 -4.93
C ASP A 83 28.06 8.94 -5.56
N GLY A 84 27.52 7.72 -5.58
CA GLY A 84 28.18 6.53 -6.13
C GLY A 84 29.21 5.88 -5.20
N SER A 85 29.43 6.41 -4.00
CA SER A 85 30.24 5.74 -2.97
C SER A 85 29.55 4.47 -2.42
N GLU A 86 30.32 3.58 -1.81
CA GLU A 86 29.75 2.40 -1.15
C GLU A 86 28.79 2.77 -0.01
N GLU A 87 29.09 3.87 0.69
CA GLU A 87 28.28 4.38 1.80
C GLU A 87 26.95 4.94 1.31
N SER A 88 26.96 5.77 0.26
CA SER A 88 25.72 6.26 -0.35
C SER A 88 24.91 5.12 -0.96
N GLY A 89 25.55 4.17 -1.63
CA GLY A 89 24.90 2.95 -2.11
C GLY A 89 24.26 2.12 -1.00
N HIS A 90 24.88 2.04 0.19
CA HIS A 90 24.26 1.42 1.36
C HIS A 90 23.04 2.20 1.84
N ARG A 91 23.13 3.53 1.98
CA ARG A 91 22.00 4.39 2.37
C ARG A 91 20.82 4.25 1.40
N VAL A 92 21.08 4.20 0.10
CA VAL A 92 20.05 3.99 -0.93
C VAL A 92 19.34 2.66 -0.75
N ARG A 93 20.08 1.57 -0.52
CA ARG A 93 19.46 0.24 -0.31
C ARG A 93 18.58 0.21 0.93
N GLU A 94 19.05 0.81 2.03
CA GLU A 94 18.28 0.88 3.27
C GLU A 94 17.05 1.79 3.13
N ALA A 95 17.17 2.92 2.44
CA ALA A 95 16.03 3.79 2.15
C ALA A 95 14.97 3.11 1.27
N LYS A 96 15.38 2.35 0.24
CA LYS A 96 14.44 1.55 -0.56
C LYS A 96 13.73 0.49 0.26
N ARG A 97 14.44 -0.20 1.16
CA ARG A 97 13.85 -1.19 2.07
C ARG A 97 12.84 -0.55 3.03
N ALA A 98 13.19 0.57 3.64
CA ALA A 98 12.31 1.32 4.52
C ALA A 98 11.06 1.82 3.76
N ALA A 99 11.25 2.46 2.61
CA ALA A 99 10.15 2.93 1.76
C ALA A 99 9.22 1.80 1.32
N THR A 100 9.77 0.63 0.99
CA THR A 100 8.97 -0.57 0.67
C THR A 100 8.14 -1.02 1.87
N SER A 101 8.73 -1.04 3.08
CA SER A 101 8.00 -1.40 4.30
C SER A 101 6.88 -0.41 4.61
N ASP A 102 7.14 0.89 4.50
CA ASP A 102 6.15 1.94 4.77
C ASP A 102 4.98 1.86 3.78
N MET A 103 5.29 1.64 2.50
CA MET A 103 4.27 1.45 1.45
C MET A 103 3.46 0.17 1.70
N ARG A 104 4.11 -0.93 2.09
CA ARG A 104 3.42 -2.17 2.47
C ARG A 104 2.43 -1.91 3.59
N ASP A 105 2.86 -1.25 4.66
CA ASP A 105 2.01 -1.00 5.83
C ASP A 105 0.83 -0.08 5.46
N MET A 106 1.05 0.88 4.57
CA MET A 106 -0.01 1.73 4.03
C MET A 106 -1.04 0.94 3.22
N LEU A 107 -0.61 0.06 2.33
CA LEU A 107 -1.47 -0.78 1.51
C LEU A 107 -2.20 -1.84 2.35
N LEU A 108 -1.52 -2.46 3.30
CA LEU A 108 -2.10 -3.44 4.23
C LEU A 108 -3.21 -2.80 5.10
N ALA A 109 -3.00 -1.57 5.57
CA ALA A 109 -4.03 -0.81 6.29
C ALA A 109 -5.24 -0.44 5.40
N GLY A 110 -5.07 -0.47 4.07
CA GLY A 110 -6.11 -0.20 3.09
C GLY A 110 -7.20 -1.29 3.04
N ILE A 111 -6.83 -2.55 3.25
CA ILE A 111 -7.76 -3.69 3.21
C ILE A 111 -8.91 -3.53 4.22
N PRO A 112 -8.66 -3.41 5.54
CA PRO A 112 -9.75 -3.23 6.50
C PRO A 112 -10.47 -1.89 6.33
N SER A 113 -9.82 -0.86 5.76
CA SER A 113 -10.45 0.43 5.46
C SER A 113 -11.48 0.30 4.33
N GLY A 114 -11.11 -0.42 3.26
CA GLY A 114 -11.99 -0.70 2.12
C GLY A 114 -13.16 -1.61 2.50
N GLU A 115 -12.91 -2.68 3.26
CA GLU A 115 -13.97 -3.55 3.80
C GLU A 115 -14.99 -2.77 4.62
N ARG A 116 -14.51 -1.92 5.53
CA ARG A 116 -15.38 -1.05 6.35
C ARG A 116 -16.19 -0.11 5.48
N THR A 117 -15.55 0.53 4.51
CA THR A 117 -16.23 1.46 3.59
C THR A 117 -17.31 0.76 2.78
N ASN A 118 -17.02 -0.43 2.25
CA ASN A 118 -17.99 -1.25 1.53
C ASN A 118 -19.19 -1.62 2.41
N ARG A 119 -18.93 -2.01 3.66
CA ARG A 119 -19.96 -2.36 4.64
C ARG A 119 -20.88 -1.18 4.98
N ILE A 120 -20.30 0.00 5.23
CA ILE A 120 -21.04 1.19 5.68
C ILE A 120 -21.80 1.85 4.52
N TRP A 121 -21.16 2.01 3.36
CA TRP A 121 -21.64 2.90 2.31
C TRP A 121 -22.13 2.18 1.05
N ARG A 122 -21.74 0.92 0.86
CA ARG A 122 -22.06 0.15 -0.37
C ARG A 122 -22.87 -1.11 -0.09
N ASN A 123 -23.47 -1.23 1.09
CA ASN A 123 -24.25 -2.41 1.52
C ASN A 123 -23.49 -3.74 1.35
N GLY A 124 -22.15 -3.71 1.47
CA GLY A 124 -21.28 -4.87 1.27
C GLY A 124 -21.03 -5.25 -0.20
N LEU A 125 -21.54 -4.50 -1.17
CA LEU A 125 -21.41 -4.79 -2.62
C LEU A 125 -20.27 -4.00 -3.29
N GLY A 126 -19.40 -3.36 -2.51
CA GLY A 126 -18.24 -2.68 -3.06
C GLY A 126 -17.14 -3.67 -3.51
N PRO A 127 -16.16 -3.19 -4.31
CA PRO A 127 -15.05 -4.02 -4.77
C PRO A 127 -14.27 -4.62 -3.60
N ASP A 128 -13.88 -5.88 -3.70
CA ASP A 128 -13.06 -6.55 -2.68
C ASP A 128 -11.64 -5.94 -2.69
N PRO A 129 -11.17 -5.35 -1.57
CA PRO A 129 -9.83 -4.75 -1.50
C PRO A 129 -8.71 -5.73 -1.84
N ARG A 130 -8.86 -7.02 -1.49
CA ARG A 130 -7.84 -8.03 -1.78
C ARG A 130 -7.77 -8.34 -3.27
N GLU A 131 -8.92 -8.39 -3.92
CA GLU A 131 -9.00 -8.62 -5.36
C GLU A 131 -8.45 -7.43 -6.16
N GLU A 132 -8.72 -6.20 -5.74
CA GLU A 132 -8.14 -5.01 -6.36
C GLU A 132 -6.62 -4.97 -6.20
N LEU A 133 -6.10 -5.33 -5.02
CA LEU A 133 -4.66 -5.44 -4.79
C LEU A 133 -4.02 -6.56 -5.62
N ARG A 134 -4.71 -7.70 -5.78
CA ARG A 134 -4.26 -8.79 -6.65
C ARG A 134 -4.19 -8.35 -8.12
N ARG A 135 -5.24 -7.71 -8.63
CA ARG A 135 -5.27 -7.17 -10.00
C ARG A 135 -4.17 -6.15 -10.24
N PHE A 136 -3.89 -5.31 -9.24
CA PHE A 136 -2.77 -4.38 -9.30
C PHE A 136 -1.44 -5.12 -9.49
N VAL A 137 -1.16 -6.10 -8.63
CA VAL A 137 0.07 -6.91 -8.72
C VAL A 137 0.17 -7.61 -10.07
N GLU A 138 -0.90 -8.26 -10.54
CA GLU A 138 -0.91 -8.97 -11.82
C GLU A 138 -0.64 -8.03 -13.01
N LYS A 139 -1.31 -6.88 -13.03
CA LYS A 139 -1.17 -5.90 -14.11
C LYS A 139 0.24 -5.35 -14.22
N HIS A 140 0.89 -5.09 -13.08
CA HIS A 140 2.16 -4.38 -13.04
C HIS A 140 3.39 -5.30 -12.99
N ALA A 141 3.26 -6.52 -12.46
CA ALA A 141 4.31 -7.53 -12.54
C ALA A 141 4.57 -7.98 -13.99
N ALA A 142 3.52 -7.99 -14.84
CA ALA A 142 3.65 -8.32 -16.26
C ALA A 142 4.38 -7.25 -17.10
N GLN A 143 4.61 -6.05 -16.54
CA GLN A 143 5.29 -4.95 -17.23
C GLN A 143 6.81 -4.96 -16.98
N GLU A 144 7.30 -5.79 -16.06
CA GLU A 144 8.73 -5.97 -15.74
C GLU A 144 9.36 -7.22 -16.40
N ALA A 145 8.58 -7.98 -17.19
CA ALA A 145 9.03 -9.17 -17.93
C ALA A 145 9.22 -8.89 -19.42
#